data_AF-A0A535V259-F1
#
_entry.id   AF-A0A535V259-F1
#
_cell.length_a   1.000
_cell.length_b   1.000
_cell.length_c   1.000
_cell.angle_alpha   90.00
_cell.angle_beta   90.00
_cell.angle_gamma   90.00
#
_symmetry.space_group_name_H-M   'P 1'
#
loop_
_entity.id
_entity.type
_entity.pdbx_description
1 polymer ?
#
loop_
_entity_poly.entity_id
_entity_poly.type
_entity_poly.pdbx_seq_one_letter_code
_entity_poly.pdbx_strand_id
1 'polypeptide(L)'
;MPYPQPSGTYELDHLIALELGGDNSDANLWPEPASPAPGFHQKDDLENRMHDLVCAGRLDLHEAQREIASNWYAAYVRYVGA
;
A
#
# COMPACT_ATOMS: atom_id res chain seq x y z
N MET A 1 -17.32 -7.22 -16.50
CA MET A 1 -16.14 -6.35 -16.68
C MET A 1 -15.51 -6.69 -18.04
N PRO A 2 -15.37 -5.73 -18.96
CA PRO A 2 -14.72 -5.98 -20.25
C PRO A 2 -13.22 -6.26 -20.03
N TYR A 3 -12.65 -7.19 -20.81
CA TYR A 3 -11.24 -7.55 -20.77
C TYR A 3 -10.63 -7.42 -22.18
N PRO A 4 -9.40 -6.90 -22.33
CA PRO A 4 -8.55 -6.33 -21.26
C PRO A 4 -9.12 -5.01 -20.71
N GLN A 5 -8.78 -4.68 -19.46
CA GLN A 5 -9.12 -3.38 -18.88
C GLN A 5 -8.33 -2.27 -19.60
N PRO A 6 -8.86 -1.03 -19.68
CA PRO A 6 -8.10 0.12 -20.14
C PRO A 6 -6.81 0.31 -19.34
N SER A 7 -5.76 0.82 -19.99
CA SER A 7 -4.51 1.17 -19.30
C SER A 7 -4.78 2.19 -18.18
N GLY A 8 -4.15 1.99 -17.02
CA GLY A 8 -4.26 2.89 -15.86
C GLY A 8 -5.43 2.58 -14.90
N THR A 9 -6.23 1.53 -15.14
CA THR A 9 -7.28 1.14 -14.18
C THR A 9 -6.75 0.34 -12.98
N TYR A 10 -5.59 -0.31 -13.14
CA TYR A 10 -4.92 -1.08 -12.10
C TYR A 10 -3.40 -0.93 -12.21
N GLU A 11 -2.73 -1.05 -11.08
CA GLU A 11 -1.27 -1.20 -10.95
C GLU A 11 -0.96 -2.58 -10.34
N LEU A 12 0.08 -3.27 -10.83
CA LEU A 12 0.54 -4.47 -10.16
C LEU A 12 1.44 -4.03 -9.01
N ASP A 13 1.00 -4.25 -7.78
CA ASP A 13 1.62 -3.61 -6.62
C ASP A 13 1.79 -4.57 -5.44
N HIS A 14 2.66 -4.19 -4.51
CA HIS A 14 3.03 -4.96 -3.34
C HIS A 14 1.99 -4.84 -2.21
N LEU A 15 1.66 -5.94 -1.52
CA LEU A 15 0.84 -5.92 -0.31
C LEU A 15 1.59 -5.28 0.86
N ILE A 16 2.88 -5.57 0.96
CA ILE A 16 3.85 -4.86 1.80
C ILE A 16 4.88 -4.24 0.86
N ALA A 17 4.97 -2.91 0.86
CA ALA A 17 5.94 -2.16 0.07
C ALA A 17 7.38 -2.62 0.30
N LEU A 18 8.23 -2.55 -0.74
CA LEU A 18 9.66 -2.88 -0.61
C LEU A 18 10.36 -1.98 0.42
N GLU A 19 9.94 -0.72 0.55
CA GLU A 19 10.46 0.24 1.53
C GLU A 19 10.02 -0.04 2.98
N LEU A 20 9.02 -0.93 3.15
CA LEU A 20 8.63 -1.55 4.41
C LEU A 20 9.11 -3.00 4.50
N GLY A 21 10.09 -3.40 3.68
CA GLY A 21 10.73 -4.71 3.74
C GLY A 21 9.91 -5.86 3.15
N GLY A 22 8.94 -5.58 2.29
CA GLY A 22 8.26 -6.60 1.48
C GLY A 22 9.18 -7.21 0.41
N ASP A 23 8.68 -8.24 -0.27
CA ASP A 23 9.42 -8.98 -1.31
C ASP A 23 8.73 -8.93 -2.68
N ASN A 24 9.38 -9.50 -3.71
CA ASN A 24 8.84 -9.58 -5.08
C ASN A 24 8.15 -10.92 -5.37
N SER A 25 7.72 -11.65 -4.35
CA SER A 25 7.01 -12.92 -4.57
C SER A 25 5.60 -12.67 -5.06
N ASP A 26 5.05 -13.59 -5.85
CA ASP A 26 3.65 -13.53 -6.29
C ASP A 26 2.66 -13.47 -5.12
N ALA A 27 3.06 -13.95 -3.93
CA ALA A 27 2.26 -13.87 -2.71
C ALA A 27 2.16 -12.44 -2.14
N ASN A 28 3.10 -11.57 -2.49
CA ASN A 28 3.11 -10.16 -2.11
C ASN A 28 2.60 -9.25 -3.24
N LEU A 29 2.19 -9.76 -4.40
CA LEU A 29 1.80 -8.94 -5.56
C LEU A 29 0.31 -9.10 -5.89
N TRP A 30 -0.38 -8.00 -6.17
CA TRP A 30 -1.78 -8.03 -6.58
C TRP A 30 -2.16 -6.83 -7.48
N PRO A 31 -3.18 -6.95 -8.36
CA PRO A 31 -3.67 -5.83 -9.15
C PRO A 31 -4.47 -4.85 -8.27
N GLU A 32 -3.90 -3.70 -7.96
CA GLU A 32 -4.53 -2.66 -7.16
C GLU A 32 -5.31 -1.66 -8.03
N PRO A 33 -6.60 -1.41 -7.74
CA PRO A 33 -7.42 -0.50 -8.54
C PRO A 33 -7.06 0.99 -8.34
N ALA A 34 -7.19 1.77 -9.42
CA ALA A 34 -7.17 3.24 -9.35
C ALA A 34 -8.44 3.82 -8.70
N SER A 35 -9.54 3.06 -8.71
CA SER A 35 -10.88 3.54 -8.34
C SER A 35 -11.75 2.42 -7.76
N PRO A 36 -12.64 2.74 -6.81
CA PRO A 36 -12.85 4.05 -6.19
C PRO A 36 -11.65 4.49 -5.35
N ALA A 37 -11.50 5.80 -5.14
CA ALA A 37 -10.47 6.32 -4.25
C ALA A 37 -10.86 6.09 -2.78
N PRO A 38 -9.89 5.89 -1.87
CA PRO A 38 -8.45 5.73 -2.10
C PRO A 38 -8.11 4.50 -2.96
N GLY A 39 -7.23 4.68 -3.96
CA GLY A 39 -6.66 3.64 -4.83
C GLY A 39 -5.13 3.64 -4.77
N PHE A 40 -4.46 3.03 -5.76
CA PHE A 40 -2.99 2.84 -5.73
C PHE A 40 -2.19 4.11 -5.39
N HIS A 41 -2.52 5.28 -5.97
CA HIS A 41 -1.85 6.53 -5.63
C HIS A 41 -1.94 6.93 -4.14
N GLN A 42 -3.06 6.61 -3.49
CA GLN A 42 -3.22 6.88 -2.06
C GLN A 42 -2.53 5.82 -1.21
N LYS A 43 -2.39 4.59 -1.71
CA LYS A 43 -1.53 3.60 -1.07
C LYS A 43 -0.06 4.02 -1.14
N ASP A 44 0.41 4.58 -2.26
CA ASP A 44 1.77 5.16 -2.36
C ASP A 44 2.00 6.23 -1.26
N ASP A 45 1.04 7.14 -1.05
CA ASP A 45 1.13 8.15 0.01
C ASP A 45 1.23 7.52 1.41
N LEU A 46 0.48 6.43 1.65
CA LEU A 46 0.54 5.67 2.90
C LEU A 46 1.91 4.99 3.08
N GLU A 47 2.42 4.34 2.04
CA GLU A 47 3.70 3.63 2.08
C GLU A 47 4.82 4.60 2.44
N ASN A 48 4.93 5.70 1.70
CA ASN A 48 5.95 6.72 1.95
C ASN A 48 5.84 7.26 3.39
N ARG A 49 4.61 7.51 3.86
CA ARG A 49 4.36 7.98 5.21
C ARG A 49 4.78 6.97 6.28
N MET A 50 4.46 5.70 6.08
CA MET A 50 4.83 4.63 7.02
C MET A 50 6.34 4.40 7.01
N HIS A 51 6.98 4.45 5.85
CA HIS A 51 8.43 4.39 5.72
C HIS A 51 9.11 5.51 6.54
N ASP A 52 8.67 6.76 6.38
CA ASP A 52 9.18 7.90 7.15
C ASP A 52 9.02 7.70 8.67
N LEU A 53 7.85 7.19 9.11
CA LEU A 53 7.59 6.92 10.53
C LEU A 53 8.49 5.81 11.08
N VAL A 54 8.73 4.75 10.30
CA VAL A 54 9.63 3.66 10.66
C VAL A 54 11.06 4.16 10.76
N CYS A 55 11.55 4.91 9.76
CA CYS A 55 12.88 5.50 9.77
C CYS A 55 13.09 6.50 10.93
N ALA A 56 12.03 7.21 11.33
CA ALA A 56 12.06 8.10 12.48
C ALA A 56 11.94 7.36 13.84
N GLY A 57 11.77 6.03 13.84
CA GLY A 57 11.56 5.23 15.05
C GLY A 57 10.22 5.52 15.75
N ARG A 58 9.24 6.07 15.02
CA ARG A 58 7.91 6.45 15.51
C ARG A 58 6.85 5.38 15.24
N LEU A 59 7.16 4.42 14.39
CA LEU A 59 6.34 3.25 14.09
C LEU A 59 7.28 2.04 14.03
N ASP A 60 6.91 0.95 14.70
CA ASP A 60 7.67 -0.30 14.59
C ASP A 60 7.48 -0.93 13.20
N LEU A 61 8.55 -1.47 12.60
CA LEU A 61 8.48 -2.06 11.26
C LEU A 61 7.47 -3.19 11.17
N HIS A 62 7.41 -4.06 12.18
CA HIS A 62 6.47 -5.18 12.18
C HIS A 62 5.02 -4.71 12.42
N GLU A 63 4.81 -3.65 13.20
CA GLU A 63 3.50 -2.97 13.27
C GLU A 63 3.10 -2.41 11.90
N ALA A 64 4.01 -1.72 11.20
CA ALA A 64 3.75 -1.17 9.87
C ALA A 64 3.34 -2.25 8.86
N GLN A 65 4.14 -3.31 8.76
CA GLN A 65 3.88 -4.45 7.87
C GLN A 65 2.53 -5.11 8.15
N ARG A 66 2.19 -5.31 9.43
CA ARG A 66 0.92 -5.93 9.82
C ARG A 66 -0.27 -5.03 9.46
N GLU A 67 -0.16 -3.73 9.68
CA GLU A 67 -1.26 -2.80 9.42
C GLU A 67 -1.53 -2.64 7.93
N ILE A 68 -0.49 -2.43 7.12
CA ILE A 68 -0.67 -2.28 5.67
C ILE A 68 -1.19 -3.57 5.02
N ALA A 69 -0.67 -4.75 5.41
CA ALA A 69 -1.09 -6.02 4.82
C ALA A 69 -2.50 -6.47 5.23
N SER A 70 -2.99 -6.05 6.41
CA SER A 70 -4.31 -6.45 6.91
C SER A 70 -5.45 -5.56 6.42
N ASN A 71 -5.25 -4.25 6.44
CA ASN A 71 -6.22 -3.26 5.99
C ASN A 71 -5.51 -1.93 5.71
N TRP A 72 -4.90 -1.84 4.53
CA TRP A 72 -4.20 -0.63 4.11
C TRP A 72 -5.11 0.61 4.13
N TYR A 73 -6.41 0.49 3.84
CA TYR A 73 -7.33 1.64 3.90
C TYR A 73 -7.48 2.19 5.33
N ALA A 74 -7.60 1.30 6.33
CA ALA A 74 -7.62 1.73 7.72
C ALA A 74 -6.29 2.38 8.15
N ALA A 75 -5.17 1.84 7.68
CA ALA A 75 -3.85 2.44 7.88
C ALA A 75 -3.74 3.82 7.19
N TYR A 76 -4.25 3.96 5.95
CA TYR A 76 -4.34 5.23 5.22
C TYR A 76 -5.09 6.29 6.03
N VAL A 77 -6.28 5.96 6.53
CA VAL A 77 -7.06 6.87 7.38
C VAL A 77 -6.29 7.25 8.65
N ARG A 78 -5.55 6.32 9.25
CA ARG A 78 -4.78 6.55 10.49
C ARG A 78 -3.54 7.43 10.29
N TYR A 79 -2.78 7.20 9.23
CA TYR A 79 -1.44 7.81 9.05
C TYR A 79 -1.41 8.99 8.09
N VAL A 80 -2.36 9.05 7.15
CA VAL A 80 -2.45 10.08 6.10
C VAL A 80 -3.73 10.90 6.22
N GLY A 81 -4.87 10.28 6.49
CA GLY A 81 -6.21 10.89 6.45
C GLY A 81 -6.57 11.89 7.57
N ALA A 82 -5.59 12.51 8.22
CA ALA A 82 -5.77 13.56 9.24
C ALA A 82 -5.58 14.97 8.64
#